data_AF-A0A6B2FEP9-F1
#
_entry.id   AF-A0A6B2FEP9-F1
#
_cell.length_a   1.000
_cell.length_b   1.000
_cell.length_c   1.000
_cell.angle_alpha   90.00
_cell.angle_beta   90.00
_cell.angle_gamma   90.00
#
_symmetry.space_group_name_H-M   'P 1'
#
loop_
_entity.id
_entity.type
_entity.pdbx_description
1 polymer ?
#
loop_
_entity_poly.entity_id
_entity_poly.type
_entity_poly.pdbx_seq_one_letter_code
_entity_poly.pdbx_strand_id
1 'polypeptide(L)'
;MTKLMPVCGVILAGGRATRMGGRDKGLLMLNGQPLWKHVSDRLAPQVGQLVISANRHLDIYQRSGMQIVSDSLPGYPGPLAGMLSVMQSVDSEWLLFCPCDTPMIPEDVAECLWQARGNAPAVWVNDGERAHPTLALVNRRLAPALEAYLASGERRVMVFLRQQGGVALTIPGKQECFANVNTPADLQQWQQKPDVPLLAIAAWSGTGKTTLLKKVIPLLRDMGIRAGLIKHTHHDMDVDKPGKDSYELRKAGAEQTLVASGSRWALMTETPDNAEPDLLWLASRMDASTLDVILVEGFKHESVAKIVLYRAGCGHEVSELELDEHVIALASDVAVRCELPLVDINQPEQTARFIADWIKAHRG
;
A
#
# COMPACT_ATOMS: atom_id res chain seq x y z
N MET A 1 15.25 -21.89 0.93
CA MET A 1 16.35 -20.91 0.94
C MET A 1 17.12 -21.04 2.24
N THR A 2 18.44 -21.00 2.18
CA THR A 2 19.29 -21.11 3.37
C THR A 2 19.46 -19.74 4.00
N LYS A 3 18.90 -19.54 5.20
CA LYS A 3 19.01 -18.28 5.95
C LYS A 3 20.49 -17.93 6.17
N LEU A 4 20.93 -16.75 5.73
CA LEU A 4 22.30 -16.28 5.95
C LEU A 4 22.44 -15.82 7.40
N MET A 5 22.79 -16.77 8.29
CA MET A 5 23.00 -16.49 9.71
C MET A 5 23.99 -15.35 10.03
N PRO A 6 25.08 -15.09 9.27
CA PRO A 6 26.02 -14.02 9.61
C PRO A 6 25.61 -12.62 9.15
N VAL A 7 24.41 -12.46 8.57
CA VAL A 7 23.94 -11.19 8.01
C VAL A 7 22.79 -10.63 8.84
N CYS A 8 22.91 -9.36 9.23
CA CYS A 8 21.81 -8.56 9.76
C CYS A 8 21.14 -7.81 8.61
N GLY A 9 19.85 -8.01 8.38
CA GLY A 9 19.05 -7.14 7.52
C GLY A 9 18.73 -5.83 8.23
N VAL A 10 18.73 -4.73 7.50
CA VAL A 10 18.47 -3.39 8.02
C VAL A 10 17.49 -2.68 7.10
N ILE A 11 16.33 -2.32 7.62
CA ILE A 11 15.33 -1.52 6.89
C ILE A 11 15.59 -0.04 7.19
N LEU A 12 15.95 0.74 6.17
CA LEU A 12 16.17 2.18 6.27
C LEU A 12 14.84 2.94 6.11
N ALA A 13 14.24 3.32 7.24
CA ALA A 13 12.94 4.00 7.34
C ALA A 13 13.04 5.49 7.77
N GLY A 14 14.24 6.09 7.74
CA GLY A 14 14.52 7.40 8.36
C GLY A 14 14.64 8.63 7.45
N GLY A 15 14.21 8.58 6.18
CA GLY A 15 14.44 9.68 5.22
C GLY A 15 13.59 10.94 5.47
N ARG A 16 14.13 12.12 5.20
CA ARG A 16 13.52 13.45 5.44
C ARG A 16 12.21 13.70 4.66
N ALA A 17 11.91 12.88 3.65
CA ALA A 17 10.72 12.94 2.80
C ALA A 17 10.34 14.36 2.32
N THR A 18 11.35 15.20 2.05
CA THR A 18 11.16 16.61 1.66
C THR A 18 10.36 16.77 0.37
N ARG A 19 10.38 15.76 -0.51
CA ARG A 19 9.62 15.74 -1.76
C ARG A 19 8.18 15.24 -1.61
N MET A 20 7.77 14.78 -0.42
CA MET A 20 6.43 14.21 -0.14
C MET A 20 5.72 14.92 1.02
N GLY A 21 5.97 16.22 1.21
CA GLY A 21 5.32 17.00 2.27
C GLY A 21 5.64 16.51 3.70
N GLY A 22 6.75 15.79 3.89
CA GLY A 22 7.20 15.32 5.21
C GLY A 22 6.65 13.96 5.65
N ARG A 23 5.75 13.32 4.88
CA ARG A 23 5.18 11.99 5.19
C ARG A 23 6.26 10.91 5.24
N ASP A 24 6.15 9.99 6.19
CA ASP A 24 7.08 8.87 6.29
C ASP A 24 6.78 7.83 5.20
N LYS A 25 7.72 7.65 4.28
CA LYS A 25 7.58 6.70 3.16
C LYS A 25 7.36 5.27 3.63
N GLY A 26 8.03 4.85 4.71
CA GLY A 26 7.91 3.48 5.20
C GLY A 26 6.47 3.14 5.57
N LEU A 27 5.71 4.14 6.03
CA LEU A 27 4.33 4.00 6.49
C LEU A 27 3.27 4.16 5.39
N LEU A 28 3.67 4.40 4.14
CA LEU A 28 2.73 4.39 3.02
C LEU A 28 2.15 2.97 2.84
N MET A 29 0.84 2.89 2.61
CA MET A 29 0.15 1.62 2.46
C MET A 29 0.20 1.15 1.00
N LEU A 30 0.71 -0.06 0.80
CA LEU A 30 0.63 -0.80 -0.46
C LEU A 30 -0.19 -2.06 -0.19
N ASN A 31 -1.33 -2.23 -0.86
CA ASN A 31 -2.24 -3.36 -0.62
C ASN A 31 -2.55 -3.51 0.88
N GLY A 32 -2.84 -2.39 1.55
CA GLY A 32 -3.15 -2.25 2.99
C GLY A 32 -2.07 -2.71 3.97
N GLN A 33 -0.83 -2.85 3.51
CA GLN A 33 0.32 -3.13 4.35
C GLN A 33 1.39 -2.02 4.17
N PRO A 34 2.03 -1.52 5.23
CA PRO A 34 3.08 -0.52 5.12
C PRO A 34 4.25 -0.99 4.25
N LEU A 35 4.82 -0.09 3.43
CA LEU A 35 5.96 -0.41 2.57
C LEU A 35 7.13 -1.05 3.34
N TRP A 36 7.46 -0.56 4.54
CA TRP A 36 8.52 -1.15 5.36
C TRP A 36 8.23 -2.61 5.70
N LYS A 37 6.96 -2.98 5.87
CA LYS A 37 6.55 -4.33 6.22
C LYS A 37 6.70 -5.28 5.03
N HIS A 38 6.36 -4.84 3.81
CA HIS A 38 6.63 -5.60 2.57
C HIS A 38 8.12 -5.95 2.45
N VAL A 39 8.99 -4.95 2.65
CA VAL A 39 10.44 -5.16 2.67
C VAL A 39 10.83 -6.14 3.78
N SER A 40 10.27 -6.00 4.98
CA SER A 40 10.56 -6.89 6.11
C SER A 40 10.19 -8.34 5.82
N ASP A 41 9.04 -8.59 5.20
CA ASP A 41 8.52 -9.94 4.93
C ASP A 41 9.36 -10.66 3.89
N ARG A 42 9.88 -9.92 2.91
CA ARG A 42 10.79 -10.49 1.91
C ARG A 42 12.20 -10.69 2.44
N LEU A 43 12.67 -9.83 3.33
CA LEU A 43 14.05 -9.87 3.82
C LEU A 43 14.23 -10.86 4.99
N ALA A 44 13.24 -10.98 5.88
CA ALA A 44 13.32 -11.81 7.09
C ALA A 44 13.69 -13.29 6.83
N PRO A 45 13.20 -13.96 5.78
CA PRO A 45 13.61 -15.34 5.46
C PRO A 45 15.08 -15.46 5.01
N GLN A 46 15.69 -14.36 4.57
CA GLN A 46 17.01 -14.35 3.95
C GLN A 46 18.17 -14.07 4.92
N VAL A 47 17.91 -13.38 6.04
CA VAL A 47 18.92 -12.84 6.97
C VAL A 47 18.79 -13.40 8.38
N GLY A 48 19.88 -13.49 9.13
CA GLY A 48 19.91 -14.02 10.51
C GLY A 48 19.00 -13.27 11.48
N GLN A 49 19.04 -11.93 11.41
CA GLN A 49 18.30 -10.99 12.23
C GLN A 49 17.87 -9.77 11.39
N LEU A 50 16.84 -9.06 11.84
CA LEU A 50 16.30 -7.89 11.15
C LEU A 50 16.10 -6.73 12.12
N VAL A 51 16.55 -5.53 11.72
CA VAL A 51 16.40 -4.29 12.49
C VAL A 51 15.85 -3.18 11.61
N ILE A 52 15.23 -2.17 12.24
CA ILE A 52 14.74 -0.97 11.55
C ILE A 52 15.57 0.23 11.98
N SER A 53 16.12 0.96 11.00
CA SER A 53 16.70 2.28 11.22
C SER A 53 15.63 3.35 11.00
N ALA A 54 15.18 3.99 12.07
CA ALA A 54 14.11 5.01 12.03
C ALA A 54 14.37 6.13 13.04
N ASN A 55 13.90 7.33 12.69
CA ASN A 55 14.09 8.54 13.48
C ASN A 55 12.77 9.26 13.80
N ARG A 56 11.65 8.74 13.29
CA ARG A 56 10.29 9.31 13.41
C ARG A 56 9.30 8.15 13.52
N HIS A 57 8.11 8.42 14.08
CA HIS A 57 7.04 7.43 14.28
C HIS A 57 7.56 6.14 14.95
N LEU A 58 8.46 6.31 15.93
CA LEU A 58 9.17 5.19 16.56
C LEU A 58 8.20 4.23 17.23
N ASP A 59 7.13 4.75 17.82
CA ASP A 59 6.03 4.00 18.41
C ASP A 59 5.38 3.04 17.41
N ILE A 60 5.16 3.46 16.16
CA ILE A 60 4.60 2.61 15.11
C ILE A 60 5.56 1.48 14.75
N TYR A 61 6.85 1.80 14.54
CA TYR A 61 7.84 0.77 14.20
C TYR A 61 8.12 -0.19 15.36
N GLN A 62 8.07 0.28 16.61
CA GLN A 62 8.25 -0.55 17.81
C GLN A 62 7.18 -1.65 17.96
N ARG A 63 5.94 -1.40 17.49
CA ARG A 63 4.87 -2.42 17.46
C ARG A 63 5.23 -3.66 16.64
N SER A 64 6.24 -3.58 15.75
CA SER A 64 6.74 -4.73 14.99
C SER A 64 7.47 -5.78 15.84
N GLY A 65 7.91 -5.43 17.05
CA GLY A 65 8.76 -6.27 17.89
C GLY A 65 10.23 -6.32 17.47
N MET A 66 10.63 -5.63 16.40
CA MET A 66 12.03 -5.53 15.97
C MET A 66 12.80 -4.45 16.74
N GLN A 67 14.13 -4.61 16.83
CA GLN A 67 15.01 -3.57 17.34
C GLN A 67 14.95 -2.34 16.43
N ILE A 68 14.66 -1.18 17.03
CA ILE A 68 14.67 0.12 16.36
C ILE A 68 15.97 0.84 16.72
N VAL A 69 16.71 1.28 15.70
CA VAL A 69 17.95 2.05 15.84
C VAL A 69 17.72 3.45 15.28
N SER A 70 17.95 4.47 16.10
CA SER A 70 17.90 5.87 15.67
C SER A 70 19.29 6.43 15.41
N ASP A 71 19.37 7.42 14.54
CA ASP A 71 20.61 8.09 14.17
C ASP A 71 21.21 8.78 15.41
N SER A 72 22.52 8.63 15.59
CA SER A 72 23.28 9.31 16.65
C SER A 72 23.59 10.78 16.31
N LEU A 73 23.51 11.15 15.02
CA LEU A 73 23.84 12.48 14.53
C LEU A 73 22.57 13.35 14.39
N PRO A 74 22.56 14.58 14.94
CA PRO A 74 21.44 15.49 14.76
C PRO A 74 21.32 15.96 13.30
N GLY A 75 20.09 16.23 12.85
CA GLY A 75 19.84 16.90 11.57
C GLY A 75 19.60 15.99 10.35
N TYR A 76 19.39 14.68 10.53
CA TYR A 76 19.02 13.73 9.47
C TYR A 76 19.93 13.80 8.23
N PRO A 77 21.24 13.54 8.38
CA PRO A 77 22.23 13.81 7.34
C PRO A 77 22.12 12.87 6.10
N GLY A 78 21.21 11.90 6.11
CA GLY A 78 20.95 10.99 4.99
C GLY A 78 21.22 9.53 5.34
N PRO A 79 21.11 8.61 4.37
CA PRO A 79 21.16 7.17 4.62
C PRO A 79 22.44 6.68 5.31
N LEU A 80 23.57 7.37 5.10
CA LEU A 80 24.86 7.02 5.70
C LEU A 80 24.87 7.12 7.23
N ALA A 81 24.12 8.04 7.84
CA ALA A 81 24.05 8.10 9.31
C ALA A 81 23.27 6.93 9.88
N GLY A 82 22.12 6.58 9.29
CA GLY A 82 21.39 5.38 9.65
C GLY A 82 22.25 4.11 9.50
N MET A 83 23.04 4.02 8.42
CA MET A 83 24.01 2.93 8.25
C MET A 83 25.04 2.89 9.38
N LEU A 84 25.66 4.01 9.72
CA LEU A 84 26.66 4.09 10.78
C LEU A 84 26.06 3.74 12.16
N SER A 85 24.90 4.30 12.51
CA SER A 85 24.26 4.06 13.80
C SER A 85 23.89 2.59 13.99
N VAL A 86 23.44 1.90 12.93
CA VAL A 86 23.20 0.46 12.99
C VAL A 86 24.50 -0.34 13.09
N MET A 87 25.55 0.02 12.34
CA MET A 87 26.87 -0.63 12.46
C MET A 87 27.47 -0.53 13.87
N GLN A 88 27.17 0.55 14.60
CA GLN A 88 27.62 0.79 15.97
C GLN A 88 26.74 0.08 17.02
N SER A 89 25.48 -0.22 16.70
CA SER A 89 24.48 -0.70 17.67
C SER A 89 24.17 -2.20 17.57
N VAL A 90 24.51 -2.85 16.46
CA VAL A 90 24.19 -4.26 16.21
C VAL A 90 25.46 -5.08 16.09
N ASP A 91 25.50 -6.21 16.80
CA ASP A 91 26.59 -7.17 16.71
C ASP A 91 26.40 -8.09 15.51
N SER A 92 26.80 -7.60 14.34
CA SER A 92 26.83 -8.36 13.09
C SER A 92 28.05 -7.95 12.26
N GLU A 93 28.76 -8.91 11.67
CA GLU A 93 29.89 -8.60 10.80
C GLU A 93 29.43 -8.02 9.46
N TRP A 94 28.32 -8.52 8.94
CA TRP A 94 27.73 -8.09 7.67
C TRP A 94 26.33 -7.53 7.88
N LEU A 95 26.05 -6.41 7.22
CA LEU A 95 24.76 -5.73 7.27
C LEU A 95 24.22 -5.56 5.85
N LEU A 96 23.01 -6.06 5.60
CA LEU A 96 22.28 -5.84 4.37
C LEU A 96 21.27 -4.72 4.57
N PHE A 97 21.63 -3.53 4.10
CA PHE A 97 20.76 -2.37 4.09
C PHE A 97 19.77 -2.48 2.93
N CYS A 98 18.51 -2.15 3.20
CA CYS A 98 17.44 -2.05 2.23
C CYS A 98 16.61 -0.80 2.52
N PRO A 99 16.30 0.05 1.52
CA PRO A 99 15.35 1.13 1.74
C PRO A 99 13.95 0.57 2.02
N CYS A 100 13.15 1.29 2.80
CA CYS A 100 11.77 0.89 3.10
C CYS A 100 10.82 1.01 1.90
N ASP A 101 11.23 1.64 0.80
CA ASP A 101 10.38 1.96 -0.35
C ASP A 101 10.57 1.05 -1.57
N THR A 102 11.25 -0.09 -1.43
CA THR A 102 11.42 -1.11 -2.48
C THR A 102 10.66 -2.40 -2.09
N PRO A 103 9.32 -2.42 -2.10
CA PRO A 103 8.50 -3.50 -1.56
C PRO A 103 8.68 -4.84 -2.31
N MET A 104 9.18 -4.79 -3.55
CA MET A 104 9.28 -5.93 -4.44
C MET A 104 10.68 -6.52 -4.57
N ILE A 105 11.59 -6.25 -3.60
CA ILE A 105 12.93 -6.85 -3.59
C ILE A 105 12.88 -8.38 -3.80
N PRO A 106 13.83 -8.97 -4.55
CA PRO A 106 13.84 -10.41 -4.76
C PRO A 106 13.94 -11.21 -3.46
N GLU A 107 13.34 -12.40 -3.47
CA GLU A 107 13.42 -13.34 -2.35
C GLU A 107 14.83 -13.90 -2.12
N ASP A 108 15.76 -13.72 -3.06
CA ASP A 108 17.16 -14.19 -3.02
C ASP A 108 18.20 -13.06 -3.05
N VAL A 109 17.78 -11.80 -2.86
CA VAL A 109 18.67 -10.64 -2.96
C VAL A 109 19.88 -10.74 -2.02
N ALA A 110 19.68 -11.26 -0.79
CA ALA A 110 20.77 -11.43 0.17
C ALA A 110 21.79 -12.48 -0.28
N GLU A 111 21.32 -13.59 -0.85
CA GLU A 111 22.18 -14.64 -1.39
C GLU A 111 22.97 -14.13 -2.59
N CYS A 112 22.31 -13.42 -3.52
CA CYS A 112 23.00 -12.85 -4.67
C CYS A 112 24.08 -11.83 -4.26
N LEU A 113 23.77 -10.92 -3.33
CA LEU A 113 24.75 -9.95 -2.80
C LEU A 113 25.88 -10.66 -2.06
N TRP A 114 25.56 -11.71 -1.29
CA TRP A 114 26.56 -12.52 -0.59
C TRP A 114 27.53 -13.15 -1.59
N GLN A 115 27.05 -13.84 -2.61
CA GLN A 115 27.92 -14.49 -3.61
C GLN A 115 28.77 -13.48 -4.39
N ALA A 116 28.19 -12.34 -4.74
CA ALA A 116 28.87 -11.30 -5.52
C ALA A 116 30.00 -10.58 -4.76
N ARG A 117 30.03 -10.66 -3.41
CA ARG A 117 30.96 -9.87 -2.61
C ARG A 117 32.43 -10.20 -2.85
N GLY A 118 32.77 -11.46 -3.12
CA GLY A 118 34.17 -11.91 -3.14
C GLY A 118 34.94 -11.39 -1.91
N ASN A 119 35.95 -10.55 -2.13
CA ASN A 119 36.74 -9.89 -1.07
C ASN A 119 36.34 -8.41 -0.83
N ALA A 120 35.39 -7.87 -1.59
CA ALA A 120 34.95 -6.49 -1.48
C ALA A 120 34.25 -6.26 -0.14
N PRO A 121 34.49 -5.12 0.54
CA PRO A 121 33.82 -4.80 1.81
C PRO A 121 32.37 -4.34 1.63
N ALA A 122 31.94 -4.06 0.40
CA ALA A 122 30.58 -3.65 0.10
C ALA A 122 30.14 -4.12 -1.29
N VAL A 123 28.87 -4.48 -1.40
CA VAL A 123 28.19 -4.78 -2.67
C VAL A 123 26.87 -4.04 -2.70
N TRP A 124 26.54 -3.36 -3.80
CA TRP A 124 25.23 -2.73 -3.96
C TRP A 124 24.53 -3.21 -5.23
N VAL A 125 23.20 -3.12 -5.25
CA VAL A 125 22.40 -3.50 -6.41
C VAL A 125 22.47 -2.45 -7.51
N ASN A 126 22.54 -2.89 -8.76
CA ASN A 126 22.33 -2.09 -9.96
C ASN A 126 21.24 -2.76 -10.81
N ASP A 127 20.16 -2.06 -11.10
CA ASP A 127 19.03 -2.61 -11.87
C ASP A 127 19.29 -2.64 -13.38
N GLY A 128 20.50 -2.30 -13.83
CA GLY A 128 20.88 -2.22 -15.24
C GLY A 128 20.82 -0.80 -15.80
N GLU A 129 20.03 0.08 -15.18
CA GLU A 129 19.90 1.50 -15.55
C GLU A 129 20.53 2.41 -14.51
N ARG A 130 20.32 2.11 -13.22
CA ARG A 130 20.76 2.92 -12.09
C ARG A 130 21.27 2.08 -10.92
N ALA A 131 22.17 2.70 -10.16
CA ALA A 131 22.67 2.15 -8.91
C ALA A 131 21.67 2.37 -7.77
N HIS A 132 21.52 1.36 -6.92
CA HIS A 132 20.75 1.35 -5.67
C HIS A 132 21.70 1.27 -4.46
N PRO A 133 22.44 2.35 -4.15
CA PRO A 133 23.46 2.36 -3.09
C PRO A 133 22.96 1.98 -1.70
N THR A 134 21.67 2.20 -1.43
CA THR A 134 21.05 1.92 -0.13
C THR A 134 20.47 0.51 -0.05
N LEU A 135 20.47 -0.23 -1.17
CA LEU A 135 20.26 -1.67 -1.21
C LEU A 135 21.63 -2.35 -1.35
N ALA A 136 22.31 -2.52 -0.22
CA ALA A 136 23.71 -2.90 -0.19
C ALA A 136 24.07 -3.79 0.99
N LEU A 137 24.90 -4.80 0.72
CA LEU A 137 25.58 -5.62 1.71
C LEU A 137 26.91 -4.94 2.07
N VAL A 138 27.13 -4.64 3.35
CA VAL A 138 28.29 -3.87 3.82
C VAL A 138 28.91 -4.53 5.05
N ASN A 139 30.25 -4.63 5.06
CA ASN A 139 31.00 -5.16 6.19
C ASN A 139 31.17 -4.08 7.27
N ARG A 140 30.94 -4.45 8.54
CA ARG A 140 31.07 -3.57 9.71
C ARG A 140 32.46 -2.93 9.85
N ARG A 141 33.52 -3.53 9.28
CA ARG A 141 34.87 -2.92 9.27
C ARG A 141 34.92 -1.54 8.62
N LEU A 142 33.92 -1.18 7.81
CA LEU A 142 33.82 0.15 7.21
C LEU A 142 33.32 1.24 8.17
N ALA A 143 32.84 0.89 9.38
CA ALA A 143 32.27 1.86 10.31
C ALA A 143 33.22 3.02 10.67
N PRO A 144 34.51 2.81 10.99
CA PRO A 144 35.43 3.92 11.28
C PRO A 144 35.65 4.84 10.06
N ALA A 145 35.75 4.25 8.86
CA ALA A 145 35.89 5.02 7.63
C ALA A 145 34.62 5.84 7.32
N LEU A 146 33.44 5.26 7.59
CA LEU A 146 32.15 5.93 7.42
C LEU A 146 31.98 7.08 8.41
N GLU A 147 32.40 6.89 9.66
CA GLU A 147 32.40 7.93 10.68
C GLU A 147 33.29 9.11 10.28
N ALA A 148 34.53 8.85 9.85
CA ALA A 148 35.42 9.90 9.34
C ALA A 148 34.85 10.61 8.10
N TYR A 149 34.21 9.87 7.20
CA TYR A 149 33.55 10.43 6.01
C TYR A 149 32.38 11.35 6.38
N LEU A 150 31.57 11.00 7.39
CA LEU A 150 30.51 11.86 7.88
C LEU A 150 31.07 13.08 8.64
N ALA A 151 32.14 12.92 9.41
CA ALA A 151 32.79 14.01 10.13
C ALA A 151 33.35 15.09 9.20
N SER A 152 33.74 14.74 7.97
CA SER A 152 34.21 15.70 6.96
C SER A 152 33.09 16.51 6.28
N GLY A 153 31.82 16.23 6.61
CA GLY A 153 30.66 16.89 5.99
C GLY A 153 30.12 16.18 4.75
N GLU A 154 30.78 15.12 4.27
CA GLU A 154 30.32 14.35 3.11
C GLU A 154 29.11 13.46 3.43
N ARG A 155 28.20 13.30 2.45
CA ARG A 155 26.92 12.58 2.64
C ARG A 155 26.56 11.62 1.50
N ARG A 156 27.42 11.50 0.48
CA ARG A 156 27.10 10.82 -0.78
C ARG A 156 27.39 9.31 -0.68
N VAL A 157 26.33 8.51 -0.55
CA VAL A 157 26.42 7.05 -0.36
C VAL A 157 27.29 6.38 -1.43
N MET A 158 27.01 6.62 -2.73
CA MET A 158 27.76 6.00 -3.83
C MET A 158 29.25 6.37 -3.84
N VAL A 159 29.59 7.61 -3.45
CA VAL A 159 30.99 8.07 -3.42
C VAL A 159 31.74 7.31 -2.33
N PHE A 160 31.14 7.19 -1.14
CA PHE A 160 31.71 6.42 -0.04
C PHE A 160 31.92 4.96 -0.43
N LEU A 161 30.90 4.26 -0.96
CA LEU A 161 31.00 2.84 -1.32
C LEU A 161 32.10 2.59 -2.36
N ARG A 162 32.24 3.46 -3.36
CA ARG A 162 33.32 3.37 -4.35
C ARG A 162 34.70 3.60 -3.75
N GLN A 163 34.85 4.59 -2.86
CA GLN A 163 36.12 4.86 -2.18
C GLN A 163 36.59 3.69 -1.31
N GLN A 164 35.66 2.93 -0.74
CA GLN A 164 35.96 1.74 0.06
C GLN A 164 36.16 0.46 -0.79
N GLY A 165 36.16 0.57 -2.13
CA GLY A 165 36.37 -0.59 -3.01
C GLY A 165 35.15 -1.51 -3.13
N GLY A 166 33.94 -0.97 -2.98
CA GLY A 166 32.72 -1.72 -3.19
C GLY A 166 32.46 -2.05 -4.66
N VAL A 167 31.63 -3.05 -4.91
CA VAL A 167 31.28 -3.55 -6.26
C VAL A 167 29.78 -3.48 -6.53
N ALA A 168 29.40 -3.27 -7.80
CA ALA A 168 28.00 -3.32 -8.22
C ALA A 168 27.60 -4.75 -8.60
N LEU A 169 26.36 -5.12 -8.30
CA LEU A 169 25.73 -6.37 -8.71
C LEU A 169 24.48 -6.08 -9.55
N THR A 170 24.41 -6.62 -10.76
CA THR A 170 23.16 -6.72 -11.53
C THR A 170 22.62 -8.14 -11.41
N ILE A 171 21.33 -8.28 -11.09
CA ILE A 171 20.65 -9.58 -11.01
C ILE A 171 19.80 -9.77 -12.29
N PRO A 172 20.19 -10.66 -13.21
CA PRO A 172 19.46 -10.85 -14.47
C PRO A 172 18.01 -11.24 -14.24
N GLY A 173 17.09 -10.61 -14.97
CA GLY A 173 15.65 -10.91 -14.93
C GLY A 173 14.91 -10.38 -13.71
N LYS A 174 15.55 -9.55 -12.88
CA LYS A 174 14.95 -8.99 -11.65
C LYS A 174 14.99 -7.47 -11.57
N GLN A 175 15.20 -6.79 -12.69
CA GLN A 175 15.36 -5.33 -12.76
C GLN A 175 14.14 -4.60 -12.16
N GLU A 176 12.93 -5.05 -12.51
CA GLU A 176 11.67 -4.47 -12.04
C GLU A 176 11.45 -4.63 -10.53
N CYS A 177 12.08 -5.62 -9.90
CA CYS A 177 12.00 -5.87 -8.45
C CYS A 177 12.61 -4.73 -7.60
N PHE A 178 13.44 -3.88 -8.20
CA PHE A 178 14.15 -2.80 -7.52
C PHE A 178 13.52 -1.41 -7.73
N ALA A 179 12.30 -1.34 -8.25
CA ALA A 179 11.60 -0.08 -8.34
C ALA A 179 11.27 0.49 -6.95
N ASN A 180 11.40 1.81 -6.81
CA ASN A 180 11.11 2.53 -5.57
C ASN A 180 9.74 3.19 -5.69
N VAL A 181 8.96 3.11 -4.61
CA VAL A 181 7.74 3.90 -4.45
C VAL A 181 8.13 5.29 -3.91
N ASN A 182 8.14 6.29 -4.77
CA ASN A 182 8.51 7.66 -4.42
C ASN A 182 7.32 8.59 -4.23
N THR A 183 6.16 8.25 -4.77
CA THR A 183 4.93 9.06 -4.69
C THR A 183 3.70 8.19 -4.44
N PRO A 184 2.57 8.76 -3.96
CA PRO A 184 1.33 8.01 -3.87
C PRO A 184 0.79 7.59 -5.26
N ALA A 185 1.12 8.34 -6.31
CA ALA A 185 0.80 7.95 -7.69
C ALA A 185 1.61 6.70 -8.11
N ASP A 186 2.85 6.57 -7.66
CA ASP A 186 3.63 5.35 -7.88
C ASP A 186 2.88 4.17 -7.26
N LEU A 187 2.39 4.27 -6.02
CA LEU A 187 1.64 3.17 -5.36
C LEU A 187 0.52 2.60 -6.23
N GLN A 188 -0.23 3.43 -6.95
CA GLN A 188 -1.34 2.97 -7.80
C GLN A 188 -0.90 1.97 -8.87
N GLN A 189 0.34 2.05 -9.36
CA GLN A 189 0.88 1.10 -10.33
C GLN A 189 1.18 -0.28 -9.72
N TRP A 190 1.46 -0.32 -8.41
CA TRP A 190 1.82 -1.53 -7.67
C TRP A 190 0.65 -2.09 -6.87
N GLN A 191 -0.41 -1.31 -6.69
CA GLN A 191 -1.62 -1.80 -6.06
C GLN A 191 -2.19 -2.92 -6.92
N GLN A 192 -2.37 -4.09 -6.31
CA GLN A 192 -3.02 -5.20 -6.97
C GLN A 192 -4.46 -4.79 -7.22
N LYS A 193 -4.80 -4.62 -8.50
CA LYS A 193 -6.19 -4.47 -8.89
C LYS A 193 -6.89 -5.79 -8.54
N PRO A 194 -8.03 -5.74 -7.84
CA PRO A 194 -8.80 -6.96 -7.60
C PRO A 194 -9.17 -7.59 -8.95
N ASP A 195 -9.15 -8.93 -9.01
CA ASP A 195 -9.55 -9.70 -10.21
C ASP A 195 -11.04 -9.54 -10.56
N VAL A 196 -11.79 -8.84 -9.70
CA VAL A 196 -13.20 -8.49 -9.89
C VAL A 196 -13.32 -6.99 -10.16
N PRO A 197 -14.08 -6.58 -11.20
CA PRO A 197 -14.25 -5.17 -11.53
C PRO A 197 -14.91 -4.39 -10.39
N LEU A 198 -14.37 -3.20 -10.11
CA LEU A 198 -14.93 -2.23 -9.15
C LEU A 198 -15.77 -1.20 -9.89
N LEU A 199 -16.98 -0.94 -9.41
CA LEU A 199 -17.85 0.10 -9.96
C LEU A 199 -18.43 0.98 -8.86
N ALA A 200 -18.01 2.25 -8.82
CA ALA A 200 -18.49 3.20 -7.84
C ALA A 200 -19.78 3.90 -8.27
N ILE A 201 -20.66 4.16 -7.30
CA ILE A 201 -21.84 5.02 -7.45
C ILE A 201 -21.57 6.33 -6.72
N ALA A 202 -21.23 7.37 -7.48
CA ALA A 202 -20.82 8.67 -6.96
C ALA A 202 -21.97 9.69 -7.04
N ALA A 203 -22.19 10.44 -5.97
CA ALA A 203 -23.18 11.52 -5.95
C ALA A 203 -23.00 12.40 -4.70
N TRP A 204 -23.56 13.62 -4.74
CA TRP A 204 -23.79 14.40 -3.52
C TRP A 204 -24.65 13.66 -2.49
N SER A 205 -24.65 14.16 -1.26
CA SER A 205 -25.50 13.59 -0.21
C SER A 205 -26.96 13.80 -0.57
N GLY A 206 -27.83 12.83 -0.26
CA GLY A 206 -29.27 12.94 -0.55
C GLY A 206 -29.71 12.63 -1.99
N THR A 207 -28.80 12.49 -2.96
CA THR A 207 -29.15 12.20 -4.38
C THR A 207 -29.79 10.81 -4.60
N GLY A 208 -29.69 9.90 -3.63
CA GLY A 208 -30.37 8.60 -3.67
C GLY A 208 -29.49 7.38 -4.03
N LYS A 209 -28.17 7.43 -3.80
CA LYS A 209 -27.24 6.32 -4.04
C LYS A 209 -27.73 4.98 -3.47
N THR A 210 -28.00 4.94 -2.17
CA THR A 210 -28.49 3.74 -1.47
C THR A 210 -29.86 3.30 -2.01
N THR A 211 -30.72 4.25 -2.37
CA THR A 211 -32.05 3.97 -2.96
C THR A 211 -31.93 3.28 -4.31
N LEU A 212 -31.02 3.74 -5.17
CA LEU A 212 -30.75 3.13 -6.47
C LEU A 212 -30.12 1.74 -6.30
N LEU A 213 -29.08 1.61 -5.48
CA LEU A 213 -28.39 0.35 -5.23
C LEU A 213 -29.32 -0.75 -4.67
N LYS A 214 -30.25 -0.39 -3.77
CA LYS A 214 -31.27 -1.31 -3.25
C LYS A 214 -32.19 -1.88 -4.35
N LYS A 215 -32.38 -1.17 -5.47
CA LYS A 215 -33.17 -1.63 -6.61
C LYS A 215 -32.32 -2.35 -7.66
N VAL A 216 -31.09 -1.88 -7.90
CA VAL A 216 -30.17 -2.43 -8.90
C VAL A 216 -29.62 -3.79 -8.49
N ILE A 217 -29.24 -4.00 -7.23
CA ILE A 217 -28.63 -5.26 -6.77
C ILE A 217 -29.55 -6.48 -7.00
N PRO A 218 -30.87 -6.44 -6.66
CA PRO A 218 -31.80 -7.50 -7.03
C PRO A 218 -31.87 -7.77 -8.54
N LEU A 219 -31.91 -6.72 -9.36
CA LEU A 219 -31.96 -6.85 -10.82
C LEU A 219 -30.69 -7.49 -11.39
N LEU A 220 -29.52 -7.13 -10.87
CA LEU A 220 -28.25 -7.79 -11.24
C LEU A 220 -28.26 -9.27 -10.87
N ARG A 221 -28.77 -9.61 -9.67
CA ARG A 221 -28.93 -11.00 -9.24
C ARG A 221 -29.87 -11.78 -10.18
N ASP A 222 -30.99 -11.18 -10.58
CA ASP A 222 -31.94 -11.80 -11.52
C ASP A 222 -31.32 -12.00 -12.92
N MET A 223 -30.34 -11.17 -13.29
CA MET A 223 -29.49 -11.34 -14.48
C MET A 223 -28.36 -12.37 -14.30
N GLY A 224 -28.26 -13.03 -13.14
CA GLY A 224 -27.20 -13.99 -12.83
C GLY A 224 -25.86 -13.38 -12.43
N ILE A 225 -25.82 -12.08 -12.13
CA ILE A 225 -24.61 -11.35 -11.73
C ILE A 225 -24.52 -11.31 -10.20
N ARG A 226 -23.42 -11.79 -9.65
CA ARG A 226 -23.14 -11.82 -8.21
C ARG A 226 -22.40 -10.54 -7.81
N ALA A 227 -23.12 -9.58 -7.22
CA ALA A 227 -22.54 -8.31 -6.80
C ALA A 227 -22.06 -8.36 -5.35
N GLY A 228 -20.83 -7.90 -5.12
CA GLY A 228 -20.33 -7.46 -3.82
C GLY A 228 -20.68 -6.00 -3.57
N LEU A 229 -20.62 -5.55 -2.31
CA LEU A 229 -20.86 -4.14 -1.95
C LEU A 229 -19.84 -3.68 -0.91
N ILE A 230 -19.13 -2.59 -1.21
CA ILE A 230 -18.35 -1.81 -0.26
C ILE A 230 -19.08 -0.51 0.00
N LYS A 231 -19.34 -0.21 1.27
CA LYS A 231 -19.96 1.06 1.68
C LYS A 231 -19.03 1.81 2.62
N HIS A 232 -18.67 3.03 2.24
CA HIS A 232 -17.86 3.93 3.07
C HIS A 232 -18.73 4.99 3.74
N THR A 233 -18.47 5.23 5.03
CA THR A 233 -19.12 6.26 5.85
C THR A 233 -18.05 7.04 6.62
N HIS A 234 -18.24 8.35 6.77
CA HIS A 234 -17.34 9.21 7.56
C HIS A 234 -17.72 9.25 9.06
N HIS A 235 -18.75 8.51 9.46
CA HIS A 235 -19.18 8.38 10.85
C HIS A 235 -18.70 7.06 11.44
N ASP A 236 -18.39 7.08 12.74
CA ASP A 236 -18.13 5.86 13.51
C ASP A 236 -19.30 4.87 13.33
N MET A 237 -18.96 3.61 13.10
CA MET A 237 -19.90 2.56 12.72
C MET A 237 -19.52 1.28 13.43
N ASP A 238 -20.53 0.65 14.05
CA ASP A 238 -20.38 -0.68 14.65
C ASP A 238 -21.34 -1.66 13.99
N VAL A 239 -20.83 -2.86 13.71
CA VAL A 239 -21.58 -3.97 13.13
C VAL A 239 -22.27 -4.80 14.23
N ASP A 240 -21.78 -4.69 15.47
CA ASP A 240 -22.29 -5.41 16.63
C ASP A 240 -22.91 -4.45 17.67
N LYS A 241 -23.52 -5.00 18.73
CA LYS A 241 -24.20 -4.24 19.77
C LYS A 241 -23.48 -4.36 21.12
N PRO A 242 -23.30 -3.26 21.87
CA PRO A 242 -22.81 -3.29 23.24
C PRO A 242 -23.57 -4.31 24.11
N GLY A 243 -22.84 -5.04 24.97
CA GLY A 243 -23.40 -6.08 25.83
C GLY A 243 -23.61 -7.45 25.17
N LYS A 244 -23.24 -7.63 23.90
CA LYS A 244 -23.15 -8.97 23.27
C LYS A 244 -21.76 -9.55 23.45
N ASP A 245 -21.67 -10.87 23.61
CA ASP A 245 -20.40 -11.57 23.85
C ASP A 245 -19.33 -11.23 22.79
N SER A 246 -19.70 -11.22 21.51
CA SER A 246 -18.79 -10.85 20.41
C SER A 246 -18.32 -9.40 20.48
N TYR A 247 -19.15 -8.49 20.95
CA TYR A 247 -18.79 -7.09 21.17
C TYR A 247 -17.80 -6.97 22.33
N GLU A 248 -18.10 -7.59 23.47
CA GLU A 248 -17.25 -7.51 24.66
C GLU A 248 -15.88 -8.17 24.43
N LEU A 249 -15.83 -9.31 23.75
CA LEU A 249 -14.58 -9.98 23.38
C LEU A 249 -13.72 -9.13 22.43
N ARG A 250 -14.35 -8.46 21.46
CA ARG A 250 -13.65 -7.54 20.56
C ARG A 250 -13.07 -6.36 21.33
N LYS A 251 -13.90 -5.69 22.15
CA LYS A 251 -13.47 -4.54 22.96
C LYS A 251 -12.49 -4.89 24.08
N ALA A 252 -12.39 -6.17 24.47
CA ALA A 252 -11.34 -6.66 25.36
C ALA A 252 -9.94 -6.72 24.70
N GLY A 253 -9.83 -6.51 23.39
CA GLY A 253 -8.55 -6.36 22.68
C GLY A 253 -8.32 -7.29 21.50
N ALA A 254 -9.35 -7.97 20.99
CA ALA A 254 -9.20 -8.77 19.77
C ALA A 254 -9.14 -7.83 18.54
N GLU A 255 -7.97 -7.77 17.89
CA GLU A 255 -7.76 -6.95 16.68
C GLU A 255 -8.64 -7.39 15.50
N GLN A 256 -8.94 -8.70 15.46
CA GLN A 256 -9.88 -9.31 14.52
C GLN A 256 -10.84 -10.21 15.25
N THR A 257 -12.13 -10.06 14.96
CA THR A 257 -13.20 -10.89 15.52
C THR A 257 -14.00 -11.47 14.36
N LEU A 258 -14.11 -12.80 14.29
CA LEU A 258 -14.94 -13.50 13.31
C LEU A 258 -16.13 -14.15 14.00
N VAL A 259 -17.33 -13.73 13.63
CA VAL A 259 -18.59 -14.29 14.14
C VAL A 259 -19.24 -15.10 13.02
N ALA A 260 -19.59 -16.35 13.29
CA ALA A 260 -20.14 -17.26 12.29
C ALA A 260 -21.39 -17.99 12.80
N SER A 261 -22.26 -18.30 11.85
CA SER A 261 -23.44 -19.14 12.01
C SER A 261 -23.64 -19.96 10.74
N GLY A 262 -24.55 -20.94 10.76
CA GLY A 262 -24.84 -21.74 9.55
C GLY A 262 -25.41 -20.95 8.37
N SER A 263 -25.92 -19.73 8.58
CA SER A 263 -26.50 -18.90 7.52
C SER A 263 -25.60 -17.75 7.03
N ARG A 264 -24.63 -17.33 7.85
CA ARG A 264 -23.74 -16.20 7.55
C ARG A 264 -22.60 -16.09 8.55
N TRP A 265 -21.58 -15.36 8.17
CA TRP A 265 -20.49 -14.92 9.02
C TRP A 265 -20.18 -13.44 8.78
N ALA A 266 -19.48 -12.82 9.72
CA ALA A 266 -18.95 -11.46 9.64
C ALA A 266 -17.55 -11.43 10.25
N LEU A 267 -16.61 -10.77 9.57
CA LEU A 267 -15.29 -10.44 10.10
C LEU A 267 -15.26 -8.95 10.43
N MET A 268 -14.91 -8.63 11.66
CA MET A 268 -14.69 -7.26 12.14
C MET A 268 -13.21 -7.10 12.44
N THR A 269 -12.60 -6.09 11.85
CA THR A 269 -11.20 -5.74 12.04
C THR A 269 -11.13 -4.32 12.55
N GLU A 270 -10.45 -4.12 13.68
CA GLU A 270 -10.22 -2.77 14.19
C GLU A 270 -9.22 -2.05 13.28
N THR A 271 -9.41 -0.73 13.11
CA THR A 271 -8.48 0.14 12.38
C THR A 271 -7.85 1.09 13.38
N PRO A 272 -6.73 0.70 14.04
CA PRO A 272 -6.05 1.57 14.98
C PRO A 272 -5.76 2.93 14.35
N ASP A 273 -5.83 3.98 15.18
CA ASP A 273 -5.54 5.36 14.79
C ASP A 273 -6.51 5.96 13.74
N ASN A 274 -7.66 5.30 13.46
CA ASN A 274 -8.70 5.75 12.52
C ASN A 274 -8.14 6.10 11.13
N ALA A 275 -7.19 5.29 10.64
CA ALA A 275 -6.66 5.45 9.29
C ALA A 275 -7.79 5.37 8.24
N GLU A 276 -7.74 6.25 7.24
CA GLU A 276 -8.68 6.17 6.12
C GLU A 276 -8.51 4.82 5.39
N PRO A 277 -9.60 4.07 5.15
CA PRO A 277 -9.52 2.77 4.51
C PRO A 277 -9.14 2.92 3.02
N ASP A 278 -8.29 2.02 2.54
CA ASP A 278 -7.92 1.91 1.12
C ASP A 278 -8.95 1.04 0.38
N LEU A 279 -9.54 1.56 -0.71
CA LEU A 279 -10.59 0.85 -1.46
C LEU A 279 -10.09 -0.45 -2.09
N LEU A 280 -8.91 -0.44 -2.73
CA LEU A 280 -8.37 -1.63 -3.38
C LEU A 280 -8.02 -2.70 -2.35
N TRP A 281 -7.51 -2.29 -1.19
CA TRP A 281 -7.30 -3.20 -0.08
C TRP A 281 -8.60 -3.83 0.42
N LEU A 282 -9.65 -3.03 0.66
CA LEU A 282 -10.96 -3.54 1.07
C LEU A 282 -11.52 -4.53 0.03
N ALA A 283 -11.41 -4.20 -1.25
CA ALA A 283 -11.82 -5.08 -2.34
C ALA A 283 -11.05 -6.41 -2.34
N SER A 284 -9.76 -6.38 -2.03
CA SER A 284 -8.92 -7.58 -1.90
C SER A 284 -9.29 -8.50 -0.73
N ARG A 285 -10.15 -8.05 0.20
CA ARG A 285 -10.69 -8.89 1.28
C ARG A 285 -11.97 -9.64 0.87
N MET A 286 -12.54 -9.30 -0.28
CA MET A 286 -13.71 -9.99 -0.82
C MET A 286 -13.28 -11.20 -1.65
N ASP A 287 -14.08 -12.27 -1.63
CA ASP A 287 -13.79 -13.46 -2.42
C ASP A 287 -14.14 -13.24 -3.90
N ALA A 288 -13.10 -12.88 -4.66
CA ALA A 288 -13.17 -12.63 -6.10
C ALA A 288 -13.75 -13.81 -6.90
N SER A 289 -13.60 -15.06 -6.44
CA SER A 289 -14.12 -16.24 -7.15
C SER A 289 -15.65 -16.34 -7.10
N THR A 290 -16.26 -15.69 -6.09
CA THR A 290 -17.69 -15.72 -5.85
C THR A 290 -18.43 -14.50 -6.39
N LEU A 291 -17.71 -13.50 -6.91
CA LEU A 291 -18.26 -12.21 -7.32
C LEU A 291 -17.99 -11.94 -8.79
N ASP A 292 -18.90 -11.19 -9.40
CA ASP A 292 -18.79 -10.73 -10.78
C ASP A 292 -18.51 -9.22 -10.89
N VAL A 293 -18.83 -8.48 -9.85
CA VAL A 293 -18.55 -7.04 -9.69
C VAL A 293 -18.57 -6.69 -8.21
N ILE A 294 -17.81 -5.69 -7.79
CA ILE A 294 -17.94 -5.05 -6.48
C ILE A 294 -18.48 -3.64 -6.70
N LEU A 295 -19.67 -3.38 -6.18
CA LEU A 295 -20.28 -2.05 -6.18
C LEU A 295 -19.73 -1.23 -5.00
N VAL A 296 -19.43 0.05 -5.23
CA VAL A 296 -18.86 0.93 -4.21
C VAL A 296 -19.80 2.11 -3.95
N GLU A 297 -20.33 2.20 -2.73
CA GLU A 297 -21.09 3.36 -2.24
C GLU A 297 -20.19 4.22 -1.37
N GLY A 298 -19.55 5.25 -1.95
CA GLY A 298 -18.59 6.11 -1.27
C GLY A 298 -17.36 6.39 -2.13
N PHE A 299 -16.21 6.68 -1.51
CA PHE A 299 -14.92 6.75 -2.19
C PHE A 299 -14.89 7.67 -3.43
N LYS A 300 -15.45 8.89 -3.31
CA LYS A 300 -15.69 9.79 -4.47
C LYS A 300 -14.44 10.10 -5.30
N HIS A 301 -13.29 10.20 -4.63
CA HIS A 301 -12.01 10.60 -5.23
C HIS A 301 -11.17 9.41 -5.71
N GLU A 302 -11.66 8.17 -5.59
CA GLU A 302 -10.91 7.00 -6.06
C GLU A 302 -10.88 6.93 -7.59
N SER A 303 -9.74 6.47 -8.10
CA SER A 303 -9.47 6.26 -9.53
C SER A 303 -10.06 4.93 -10.03
N VAL A 304 -11.37 4.75 -9.82
CA VAL A 304 -12.13 3.57 -10.24
C VAL A 304 -13.30 3.97 -11.14
N ALA A 305 -13.70 3.07 -12.04
CA ALA A 305 -14.87 3.28 -12.90
C ALA A 305 -16.09 3.67 -12.05
N LYS A 306 -16.81 4.71 -12.46
CA LYS A 306 -17.92 5.24 -11.67
C LYS A 306 -19.12 5.68 -12.51
N ILE A 307 -20.31 5.47 -11.96
CA ILE A 307 -21.56 6.06 -12.43
C ILE A 307 -21.85 7.25 -11.51
N VAL A 308 -21.93 8.46 -12.09
CA VAL A 308 -22.30 9.66 -11.34
C VAL A 308 -23.82 9.79 -11.34
N LEU A 309 -24.42 10.13 -10.20
CA LEU A 309 -25.84 10.39 -10.10
C LEU A 309 -26.10 11.90 -10.02
N TYR A 310 -27.07 12.37 -10.78
CA TYR A 310 -27.63 13.71 -10.70
C TYR A 310 -29.14 13.64 -10.42
N ARG A 311 -29.65 14.61 -9.65
CA ARG A 311 -31.09 14.81 -9.50
C ARG A 311 -31.41 16.30 -9.47
N ALA A 312 -32.40 16.74 -10.23
CA ALA A 312 -32.89 18.10 -10.11
C ALA A 312 -33.39 18.38 -8.69
N GLY A 313 -33.04 19.56 -8.16
CA GLY A 313 -33.42 19.94 -6.80
C GLY A 313 -32.61 19.26 -5.69
N CYS A 314 -31.49 18.61 -5.99
CA CYS A 314 -30.58 18.08 -4.97
C CYS A 314 -29.72 19.14 -4.25
N GLY A 315 -29.95 20.43 -4.54
CA GLY A 315 -29.18 21.55 -4.00
C GLY A 315 -27.93 21.92 -4.83
N HIS A 316 -27.70 21.23 -5.95
CA HIS A 316 -26.59 21.47 -6.87
C HIS A 316 -27.07 21.60 -8.32
N GLU A 317 -26.42 22.47 -9.08
CA GLU A 317 -26.65 22.62 -10.51
C GLU A 317 -25.92 21.54 -11.32
N VAL A 318 -26.44 21.25 -12.53
CA VAL A 318 -25.80 20.30 -13.46
C VAL A 318 -24.39 20.75 -13.84
N SER A 319 -24.15 22.07 -13.90
CA SER A 319 -22.85 22.70 -14.19
C SER A 319 -21.78 22.40 -13.14
N GLU A 320 -22.17 21.99 -11.93
CA GLU A 320 -21.27 21.62 -10.84
C GLU A 320 -20.82 20.15 -10.90
N LEU A 321 -21.31 19.36 -11.86
CA LEU A 321 -20.90 17.97 -12.01
C LEU A 321 -19.43 17.88 -12.42
N GLU A 322 -18.62 17.28 -11.56
CA GLU A 322 -17.25 16.87 -11.88
C GLU A 322 -17.28 15.49 -12.56
N LEU A 323 -16.95 15.47 -13.85
CA LEU A 323 -16.86 14.25 -14.66
C LEU A 323 -15.39 14.01 -15.00
N ASP A 324 -14.71 13.21 -14.18
CA ASP A 324 -13.33 12.77 -14.43
C ASP A 324 -13.26 11.66 -15.49
N GLU A 325 -12.03 11.29 -15.89
CA GLU A 325 -11.78 10.23 -16.89
C GLU A 325 -12.26 8.84 -16.47
N HIS A 326 -12.63 8.65 -15.20
CA HIS A 326 -13.16 7.39 -14.68
C HIS A 326 -14.69 7.34 -14.68
N VAL A 327 -15.38 8.44 -15.01
CA VAL A 327 -16.84 8.43 -15.13
C VAL A 327 -17.26 7.75 -16.43
N ILE A 328 -17.99 6.65 -16.31
CA ILE A 328 -18.41 5.83 -17.46
C ILE A 328 -19.88 6.04 -17.85
N ALA A 329 -20.68 6.63 -16.97
CA ALA A 329 -22.08 6.99 -17.22
C ALA A 329 -22.59 8.03 -16.23
N LEU A 330 -23.61 8.77 -16.66
CA LEU A 330 -24.40 9.68 -15.83
C LEU A 330 -25.80 9.09 -15.65
N ALA A 331 -26.27 8.97 -14.41
CA ALA A 331 -27.66 8.63 -14.11
C ALA A 331 -28.40 9.88 -13.62
N SER A 332 -29.41 10.33 -14.35
CA SER A 332 -30.09 11.60 -14.09
C SER A 332 -31.60 11.49 -14.23
N ASP A 333 -32.37 12.31 -13.51
CA ASP A 333 -33.82 12.47 -13.69
C ASP A 333 -34.18 13.57 -14.70
N VAL A 334 -33.18 14.34 -15.14
CA VAL A 334 -33.30 15.38 -16.17
C VAL A 334 -32.33 15.14 -17.30
N ALA A 335 -32.65 15.68 -18.47
CA ALA A 335 -31.74 15.67 -19.60
C ALA A 335 -30.48 16.50 -19.30
N VAL A 336 -29.32 15.87 -19.39
CA VAL A 336 -28.01 16.51 -19.25
C VAL A 336 -27.26 16.36 -20.57
N ARG A 337 -26.66 17.45 -21.05
CA ARG A 337 -25.81 17.42 -22.25
C ARG A 337 -24.41 16.94 -21.84
N CYS A 338 -24.12 15.67 -22.07
CA CYS A 338 -22.80 15.07 -21.89
C CYS A 338 -22.51 14.03 -22.97
N GLU A 339 -21.24 13.73 -23.23
CA GLU A 339 -20.82 12.69 -24.18
C GLU A 339 -20.91 11.27 -23.59
N LEU A 340 -21.11 11.18 -22.27
CA LEU A 340 -21.26 9.91 -21.56
C LEU A 340 -22.65 9.31 -21.75
N PRO A 341 -22.78 7.97 -21.70
CA PRO A 341 -24.07 7.30 -21.61
C PRO A 341 -24.94 7.88 -20.48
N LEU A 342 -26.17 8.27 -20.83
CA LEU A 342 -27.16 8.80 -19.91
C LEU A 342 -28.20 7.70 -19.60
N VAL A 343 -28.37 7.36 -18.32
CA VAL A 343 -29.43 6.46 -17.86
C VAL A 343 -30.42 7.21 -16.97
N ASP A 344 -31.70 6.86 -17.04
CA ASP A 344 -32.71 7.45 -16.15
C ASP A 344 -32.55 6.90 -14.73
N ILE A 345 -32.23 7.76 -13.76
CA ILE A 345 -32.06 7.38 -12.35
C ILE A 345 -33.34 6.78 -11.74
N ASN A 346 -34.50 7.08 -12.31
CA ASN A 346 -35.78 6.54 -11.86
C ASN A 346 -36.15 5.20 -12.51
N GLN A 347 -35.37 4.74 -13.50
CA GLN A 347 -35.51 3.44 -14.17
C GLN A 347 -34.31 2.54 -13.84
N PRO A 348 -34.28 1.91 -12.65
CA PRO A 348 -33.14 1.11 -12.20
C PRO A 348 -32.78 -0.06 -13.13
N GLU A 349 -33.71 -0.53 -13.95
CA GLU A 349 -33.49 -1.53 -15.00
C GLU A 349 -32.48 -1.06 -16.05
N GLN A 350 -32.50 0.24 -16.40
CA GLN A 350 -31.52 0.81 -17.32
C GLN A 350 -30.12 0.82 -16.71
N THR A 351 -30.00 1.22 -15.44
CA THR A 351 -28.73 1.17 -14.72
C THR A 351 -28.22 -0.26 -14.59
N ALA A 352 -29.07 -1.21 -14.18
CA ALA A 352 -28.68 -2.62 -14.06
C ALA A 352 -28.22 -3.19 -15.40
N ARG A 353 -28.91 -2.86 -16.50
CA ARG A 353 -28.52 -3.29 -17.85
C ARG A 353 -27.19 -2.70 -18.27
N PHE A 354 -26.98 -1.40 -18.04
CA PHE A 354 -25.72 -0.74 -18.32
C PHE A 354 -24.55 -1.42 -17.58
N ILE A 355 -24.73 -1.69 -16.28
CA ILE A 355 -23.72 -2.40 -15.47
C ILE A 355 -23.45 -3.79 -16.03
N ALA A 356 -24.49 -4.55 -16.38
CA ALA A 356 -24.34 -5.89 -16.95
C ALA A 356 -23.55 -5.89 -18.26
N ASP A 357 -23.82 -4.93 -19.14
CA ASP A 357 -23.11 -4.80 -20.42
C ASP A 357 -21.67 -4.32 -20.22
N TRP A 358 -21.42 -3.42 -19.26
CA TRP A 358 -20.08 -2.99 -18.87
C TRP A 358 -19.22 -4.14 -18.31
N ILE A 359 -19.79 -4.98 -17.43
CA ILE A 359 -19.09 -6.17 -16.88
C ILE A 359 -18.69 -7.13 -17.99
N LYS A 360 -19.59 -7.39 -18.96
CA LYS A 360 -19.29 -8.26 -20.11
C LYS A 360 -18.12 -7.73 -20.93
N ALA A 361 -18.06 -6.42 -21.16
CA ALA A 361 -16.96 -5.79 -21.88
C ALA A 361 -15.62 -5.82 -21.13
N HIS A 362 -15.63 -5.99 -19.80
CA HIS A 362 -14.41 -6.10 -18.97
C HIS A 362 -13.92 -7.55 -18.78
N ARG A 363 -14.71 -8.55 -19.19
CA ARG A 363 -14.39 -9.98 -19.06
C ARG A 363 -13.89 -10.62 -20.36
N GLY A 364 -14.05 -9.94 -21.49
CA GLY A 364 -13.51 -10.33 -22.79
C GLY A 364 -12.24 -9.55 -23.09
#